data_AF-A0A0W0H4S4-F1
#
_entry.id   AF-A0A0W0H4S4-F1
#
_cell.length_a   1.000
_cell.length_b   1.000
_cell.length_c   1.000
_cell.angle_alpha   90.00
_cell.angle_beta   90.00
_cell.angle_gamma   90.00
#
_symmetry.space_group_name_H-M   'P 1'
#
loop_
_entity.id
_entity.type
_entity.pdbx_description
1 polymer ?
#
loop_
_entity_poly.entity_id
_entity_poly.type
_entity_poly.pdbx_seq_one_letter_code
_entity_poly.pdbx_strand_id
1 'polypeptide(L)' 'MDNEEEARLKLAVSGLYELAVVNLSTVMNLSHALLSSDNLPAKARIAAQCAFDSIQSQIDILQKISDIEGENA' A
#
# COMPACT_ATOMS: atom_id res chain seq x y z
N MET A 1 5.42 -17.37 24.06
CA MET A 1 4.99 -17.56 22.67
C MET A 1 5.81 -18.71 22.12
N ASP A 2 5.17 -19.71 21.52
CA ASP A 2 5.90 -20.84 20.96
C ASP A 2 6.61 -20.39 19.66
N ASN A 3 7.80 -20.90 19.38
CA ASN A 3 8.58 -20.50 18.18
C ASN A 3 7.81 -20.78 16.88
N GLU A 4 6.98 -21.81 16.88
CA GLU A 4 6.12 -22.16 15.74
C GLU A 4 4.96 -21.16 15.57
N GLU A 5 4.43 -20.64 16.67
CA GLU A 5 3.38 -19.62 16.68
C GLU A 5 3.92 -18.28 16.19
N GLU A 6 5.15 -17.91 16.60
CA GLU A 6 5.86 -16.73 16.10
C GLU A 6 6.10 -16.80 14.59
N ALA A 7 6.58 -17.95 14.09
CA ALA A 7 6.84 -18.13 12.66
C ALA A 7 5.56 -18.03 11.81
N ARG A 8 4.45 -18.59 12.30
CA ARG A 8 3.13 -18.48 11.64
C ARG A 8 2.62 -17.05 11.62
N LEU A 9 2.81 -16.30 12.71
CA LEU A 9 2.49 -14.88 12.78
C LEU A 9 3.30 -14.06 11.77
N LYS A 10 4.61 -14.27 11.69
CA LYS A 10 5.48 -13.61 10.70
C LYS A 10 5.04 -13.87 9.26
N LEU A 11 4.71 -15.12 8.92
CA LEU A 11 4.19 -15.46 7.59
C LEU A 11 2.83 -14.82 7.29
N ALA A 12 1.92 -14.79 8.27
CA ALA A 12 0.62 -14.15 8.11
C ALA A 12 0.73 -12.64 7.92
N VAL A 13 1.61 -11.98 8.68
CA VAL A 13 1.87 -10.54 8.55
C VAL A 13 2.50 -10.22 7.18
N SER A 14 3.47 -11.02 6.74
CA SER A 14 4.08 -10.87 5.41
C SER A 14 3.05 -11.01 4.28
N GLY A 15 2.15 -11.99 4.36
CA GLY A 15 1.06 -12.14 3.38
C GLY A 15 0.06 -10.98 3.38
N LEU A 16 -0.24 -10.40 4.55
CA LEU A 16 -1.08 -9.20 4.66
C LEU A 16 -0.38 -7.97 4.06
N TYR A 17 0.93 -7.84 4.26
CA TYR A 17 1.75 -6.79 3.65
C TYR A 17 1.69 -6.87 2.12
N GLU A 18 1.96 -8.04 1.54
CA GLU A 18 1.92 -8.23 0.08
C GLU A 18 0.53 -7.88 -0.50
N LEU A 19 -0.53 -8.36 0.14
CA LEU A 19 -1.91 -8.07 -0.29
C LEU A 19 -2.22 -6.57 -0.22
N ALA A 20 -1.77 -5.89 0.84
CA ALA A 20 -1.96 -4.46 0.99
C ALA A 20 -1.21 -3.68 -0.10
N VAL A 21 0.04 -4.04 -0.40
CA VAL A 21 0.84 -3.41 -1.47
C VAL A 21 0.17 -3.59 -2.84
N VAL A 22 -0.32 -4.79 -3.16
CA VAL A 22 -1.01 -5.06 -4.44
C VAL A 22 -2.28 -4.24 -4.59
N ASN A 23 -3.11 -4.17 -3.54
CA ASN A 23 -4.33 -3.37 -3.55
C ASN A 23 -4.02 -1.88 -3.71
N LEU A 24 -3.06 -1.36 -2.94
CA LEU A 24 -2.65 0.03 -3.02
C LEU A 24 -2.09 0.39 -4.40
N SER A 25 -1.24 -0.45 -4.98
CA SER A 25 -0.71 -0.27 -6.33
C SER A 25 -1.82 -0.21 -7.39
N THR A 26 -2.86 -1.05 -7.24
CA THR A 26 -4.03 -1.04 -8.14
C THR A 26 -4.78 0.28 -8.08
N VAL A 27 -5.05 0.79 -6.88
CA VAL A 27 -5.75 2.06 -6.72
C VAL A 27 -4.87 3.24 -7.14
N MET A 28 -3.55 3.18 -6.93
CA MET A 28 -2.60 4.19 -7.40
C MET A 28 -2.61 4.29 -8.93
N ASN A 29 -2.58 3.14 -9.62
CA ASN A 29 -2.67 3.09 -11.08
C ASN A 29 -4.01 3.65 -11.60
N LEU A 30 -5.11 3.35 -10.91
CA LEU A 30 -6.43 3.91 -11.25
C LEU A 30 -6.46 5.43 -11.08
N SER A 31 -5.94 5.93 -9.96
CA SER A 31 -5.84 7.37 -9.69
C SER A 31 -4.97 8.06 -10.74
N HIS A 32 -3.83 7.48 -11.12
CA HIS A 32 -2.99 7.99 -12.19
C HIS A 32 -3.74 8.04 -13.53
N ALA A 33 -4.44 6.96 -13.90
CA ALA A 33 -5.21 6.90 -15.15
C ALA A 33 -6.31 7.99 -15.19
N LEU A 34 -6.98 8.23 -14.07
CA LEU A 34 -7.95 9.32 -13.94
C LEU A 34 -7.29 10.69 -14.10
N LEU A 35 -6.17 10.95 -13.42
CA LEU A 35 -5.44 12.22 -13.51
C LEU A 35 -4.90 12.50 -14.93
N SER A 36 -4.64 11.45 -15.70
CA SER A 36 -4.18 11.51 -17.10
C SER A 36 -5.31 11.84 -18.09
N SER A 37 -6.57 11.85 -17.64
CA SER A 37 -7.72 12.15 -18.49
C SER A 37 -7.89 13.66 -18.70
N ASP A 38 -8.03 14.06 -19.96
CA ASP A 38 -8.21 15.46 -20.37
C ASP A 38 -9.53 16.07 -19.86
N ASN A 39 -10.55 15.23 -19.65
CA ASN A 39 -11.91 15.67 -19.33
C ASN A 39 -12.30 15.46 -17.86
N LEU A 40 -11.33 15.20 -16.97
CA LEU A 40 -11.64 14.96 -15.56
C LEU A 40 -12.11 16.27 -14.87
N PRO A 41 -13.33 16.32 -14.31
CA PRO A 41 -13.82 17.50 -13.59
C PRO A 41 -12.87 17.89 -12.46
N ALA A 42 -12.67 19.20 -12.23
CA ALA A 42 -11.71 19.70 -11.23
C ALA A 42 -11.90 19.07 -9.83
N LYS A 43 -13.15 18.91 -9.39
CA LYS A 43 -13.47 18.25 -8.10
C LYS A 43 -13.02 16.78 -8.07
N ALA A 44 -13.20 16.04 -9.18
CA ALA A 44 -12.77 14.66 -9.29
C ALA A 44 -11.23 14.55 -9.39
N ARG A 45 -10.57 15.51 -10.04
CA ARG A 45 -9.10 15.61 -10.10
C ARG A 45 -8.49 15.80 -8.71
N ILE A 46 -9.06 16.70 -7.91
CA ILE A 46 -8.62 16.90 -6.51
C ILE A 46 -8.81 15.62 -5.70
N ALA A 47 -9.98 14.97 -5.80
CA ALA A 47 -10.24 13.72 -5.10
C ALA A 47 -9.26 12.60 -5.51
N ALA A 48 -8.96 12.47 -6.81
CA ALA A 48 -7.99 11.50 -7.32
C ALA A 48 -6.57 11.79 -6.83
N GLN A 49 -6.15 13.06 -6.77
CA GLN A 49 -4.86 13.45 -6.21
C GLN A 49 -4.77 13.14 -4.71
N CYS A 50 -5.80 13.48 -3.92
CA CYS A 50 -5.82 13.16 -2.48
C CYS A 50 -5.77 11.64 -2.24
N ALA A 51 -6.47 10.85 -3.07
CA ALA A 51 -6.41 9.40 -3.01
C ALA A 51 -4.99 8.90 -3.34
N PHE A 52 -4.38 9.41 -4.40
CA PHE A 52 -3.01 9.07 -4.78
C PHE A 52 -2.00 9.35 -3.65
N ASP A 53 -2.03 10.55 -3.08
CA ASP A 53 -1.12 10.95 -1.99
C ASP A 53 -1.32 10.07 -0.74
N SER A 54 -2.58 9.75 -0.40
CA SER A 54 -2.90 8.88 0.73
C SER A 54 -2.41 7.44 0.52
N ILE A 55 -2.50 6.93 -0.70
CA ILE A 55 -2.03 5.59 -1.07
C ILE A 55 -0.52 5.51 -1.02
N GLN A 56 0.19 6.52 -1.55
CA GLN A 56 1.65 6.58 -1.48
C GLN A 56 2.12 6.54 -0.02
N SER A 57 1.50 7.32 0.88
CA SER A 57 1.82 7.29 2.31
C SER A 57 1.62 5.92 2.95
N GLN A 58 0.56 5.20 2.57
CA GLN A 58 0.33 3.83 3.04
C GLN A 58 1.39 2.85 2.54
N ILE A 59 1.82 2.96 1.27
CA ILE A 59 2.91 2.16 0.72
C ILE A 59 4.21 2.43 1.48
N ASP A 60 4.53 3.70 1.76
CA ASP A 60 5.75 4.08 2.48
C ASP A 60 5.76 3.52 3.92
N ILE A 61 4.60 3.52 4.61
CA ILE A 61 4.46 2.91 5.94
C ILE A 61 4.67 1.41 5.88
N LEU A 62 4.05 0.75 4.90
CA LEU A 62 4.19 -0.69 4.71
C LEU A 62 5.66 -1.05 4.45
N GLN A 63 6.37 -0.30 3.58
CA GLN A 63 7.80 -0.52 3.32
C GLN A 63 8.63 -0.42 4.60
N LYS A 64 8.38 0.58 5.45
CA LYS A 64 9.06 0.70 6.75
C LYS A 64 8.82 -0.51 7.65
N ILE A 65 7.61 -1.09 7.63
CA ILE A 65 7.31 -2.31 8.39
C ILE A 65 8.11 -3.48 7.83
N SER A 66 8.14 -3.63 6.50
CA SER A 66 8.93 -4.68 5.83
C SER A 66 10.42 -4.58 6.13
N ASP A 67 10.98 -3.36 6.18
CA ASP A 67 12.40 -3.15 6.50
C ASP A 67 12.72 -3.57 7.95
N ILE A 68 11.83 -3.26 8.90
CA ILE A 68 11.96 -3.70 10.30
C ILE A 68 11.90 -5.23 10.41
N GLU A 69 11.05 -5.89 9.63
CA GLU A 69 11.00 -7.36 9.61
C GLU A 69 12.27 -7.98 9.00
N GLY A 70 12.85 -7.34 7.98
CA GLY A 70 14.09 -7.78 7.34
C GLY A 70 15.37 -7.57 8.16
N GLU A 71 15.42 -6.54 9.01
CA GLU A 71 16.54 -6.30 9.94
C GLU A 71 16.52 -7.23 11.17
N ASN A 72 15.37 -7.84 11.47
CA ASN A 72 15.18 -8.78 12.59
C ASN A 72 15.15 -10.26 12.15
N ALA A 73 15.53 -10.55 10.89
CA ALA A 73 15.59 -11.90 10.30
C ALA A 73 17.00 -12.52 10.35
#